data_AF-A0A378LVJ5-F1
#
_entry.id   AF-A0A378LVJ5-F1
#
_cell.length_a   1.000
_cell.length_b   1.000
_cell.length_c   1.000
_cell.angle_alpha   90.00
_cell.angle_beta   90.00
_cell.angle_gamma   90.00
#
_symmetry.space_group_name_H-M   'P 1'
#
loop_
_entity.id
_entity.type
_entity.pdbx_description
1 polymer ?
#
loop_
_entity_poly.entity_id
_entity_poly.type
_entity_poly.pdbx_seq_one_letter_code
_entity_poly.pdbx_strand_id
1 'polypeptide(L)'
;MYSRFFRYPLIGSRHFFPNQPHKRNIRLGRMAPETTVDVVEQEFKNEMNEKGLVKLRETLEEEYKILQDLQSKQTECLNKITELCVKPVQKQIIEGKNMPGSFWNNKQKVMNQIGSKDDLQSREETIDWLKTRQTLYSAIQKYDPSPHMKP
;
A
#
# COMPACT_ATOMS: atom_id res chain seq x y z
N MET A 1 -8.18 -49.26 -20.58
CA MET A 1 -8.81 -48.32 -21.54
C MET A 1 -10.10 -47.82 -20.93
N TYR A 2 -10.19 -46.50 -20.72
CA TYR A 2 -11.35 -45.63 -20.41
C TYR A 2 -12.39 -46.06 -19.35
N SER A 3 -13.07 -45.19 -18.61
CA SER A 3 -12.86 -43.86 -18.06
C SER A 3 -14.16 -43.52 -17.30
N ARG A 4 -14.03 -42.75 -16.22
CA ARG A 4 -15.04 -41.82 -15.65
C ARG A 4 -16.21 -42.43 -14.87
N PHE A 5 -16.03 -42.38 -13.55
CA PHE A 5 -17.08 -42.41 -12.56
C PHE A 5 -17.54 -40.97 -12.21
N PHE A 6 -18.86 -40.84 -12.05
CA PHE A 6 -19.67 -39.81 -11.36
C PHE A 6 -19.75 -38.36 -11.89
N ARG A 7 -20.93 -38.06 -12.47
CA ARG A 7 -21.63 -36.77 -12.39
C ARG A 7 -22.60 -36.80 -11.20
N TYR A 8 -22.84 -35.62 -10.64
CA TYR A 8 -24.02 -35.05 -9.93
C TYR A 8 -23.59 -34.29 -8.65
N PRO A 9 -24.41 -33.34 -8.13
CA PRO A 9 -24.58 -31.98 -8.66
C PRO A 9 -24.42 -30.93 -7.52
N LEU A 10 -24.89 -29.69 -7.76
CA LEU A 10 -25.40 -28.71 -6.79
C LEU A 10 -24.50 -27.57 -6.28
N ILE A 11 -25.19 -26.43 -6.18
CA ILE A 11 -25.00 -25.28 -5.28
C ILE A 11 -24.02 -24.19 -5.74
N GLY A 12 -24.61 -23.25 -6.48
CA GLY A 12 -24.63 -21.83 -6.14
C GLY A 12 -23.43 -21.24 -5.41
N SER A 13 -22.68 -20.42 -6.15
CA SER A 13 -22.21 -19.14 -5.60
C SER A 13 -22.16 -18.12 -6.73
N ARG A 14 -23.30 -17.47 -6.98
CA ARG A 14 -23.28 -16.13 -7.57
C ARG A 14 -22.60 -15.26 -6.53
N HIS A 15 -21.30 -15.01 -6.68
CA HIS A 15 -20.65 -13.90 -6.00
C HIS A 15 -21.24 -12.61 -6.58
N PHE A 16 -22.40 -12.23 -6.04
CA PHE A 16 -22.80 -10.85 -5.93
C PHE A 16 -21.67 -10.15 -5.17
N PHE A 17 -20.76 -9.54 -5.90
CA PHE A 17 -19.95 -8.48 -5.32
C PHE A 17 -20.92 -7.33 -5.04
N PRO A 18 -21.20 -7.00 -3.76
CA PRO A 18 -22.02 -5.85 -3.46
C PRO A 18 -21.32 -4.62 -4.05
N ASN A 19 -22.11 -3.81 -4.76
CA ASN A 19 -21.81 -2.47 -5.26
C ASN A 19 -20.57 -1.86 -4.60
N GLN A 20 -19.43 -1.86 -5.31
CA GLN A 20 -18.35 -0.96 -4.93
C GLN A 20 -18.88 0.47 -5.10
N PRO A 21 -18.92 1.28 -4.04
CA PRO A 21 -19.28 2.68 -4.18
C PRO A 21 -18.32 3.31 -5.18
N HIS A 22 -18.88 4.12 -6.08
CA HIS A 22 -18.21 4.89 -7.12
C HIS A 22 -16.76 5.22 -6.73
N LYS A 23 -15.79 4.45 -7.24
CA LYS A 23 -14.38 4.80 -7.11
C LYS A 23 -14.20 6.11 -7.88
N ARG A 24 -14.14 7.22 -7.16
CA ARG A 24 -13.49 8.42 -7.67
C ARG A 24 -12.10 7.95 -8.11
N ASN A 25 -11.78 8.10 -9.39
CA ASN A 25 -10.49 7.72 -9.96
C ASN A 25 -9.43 8.68 -9.41
N ILE A 26 -9.05 8.51 -8.15
CA ILE A 26 -7.95 9.23 -7.53
C ILE A 26 -6.68 8.69 -8.19
N ARG A 27 -5.96 9.55 -8.90
CA ARG A 27 -4.65 9.19 -9.47
C ARG A 27 -3.65 9.12 -8.33
N LEU A 28 -3.27 7.90 -7.94
CA LEU A 28 -2.21 7.69 -6.96
C LEU A 28 -0.86 7.73 -7.68
N GLY A 29 -0.02 8.69 -7.31
CA GLY A 29 1.37 8.77 -7.74
C GLY A 29 2.26 7.79 -6.98
N ARG A 30 3.52 7.70 -7.41
CA ARG A 30 4.58 6.92 -6.76
C ARG A 30 5.81 7.79 -6.68
N MET A 31 6.45 7.79 -5.51
CA MET A 31 7.72 8.45 -5.31
C MET A 31 8.82 7.46 -5.67
N ALA A 32 9.09 7.31 -6.97
CA ALA A 32 10.20 6.50 -7.44
C ALA A 32 11.53 7.05 -6.91
N PRO A 33 12.64 6.28 -6.91
CA PRO A 33 13.92 6.74 -6.37
C PRO A 33 14.44 8.05 -7.00
N GLU A 34 14.05 8.33 -8.24
CA GLU A 34 14.43 9.54 -8.96
C GLU A 34 13.48 10.73 -8.73
N THR A 35 12.32 10.48 -8.10
CA THR A 35 11.33 11.51 -7.79
C THR A 35 11.74 12.25 -6.52
N THR A 36 12.14 13.52 -6.67
CA THR A 36 12.43 14.39 -5.52
C THR A 36 11.18 15.07 -5.00
N VAL A 37 11.26 15.58 -3.76
CA VAL A 37 10.18 16.34 -3.11
C VAL A 37 9.79 17.56 -3.94
N ASP A 38 10.74 18.21 -4.61
CA ASP A 38 10.50 19.40 -5.45
C ASP A 38 9.56 19.10 -6.63
N VAL A 39 9.68 17.91 -7.23
CA VAL A 39 8.77 17.47 -8.31
C VAL A 39 7.36 17.32 -7.76
N VAL A 40 7.21 16.69 -6.59
CA VAL A 40 5.91 16.54 -5.92
C VAL A 40 5.32 17.91 -5.59
N GLU A 41 6.15 18.86 -5.15
CA GLU A 41 5.72 20.21 -4.83
C GLU A 41 5.23 20.98 -6.06
N GLN A 42 5.93 20.86 -7.18
CA GLN A 42 5.50 21.48 -8.44
C GLN A 42 4.17 20.89 -8.93
N GLU A 43 4.02 19.57 -8.93
CA GLU A 43 2.76 18.92 -9.28
C GLU A 43 1.63 19.34 -8.34
N PHE A 44 1.90 19.42 -7.05
CA PHE A 44 0.93 19.85 -6.04
C PHE A 44 0.50 21.31 -6.26
N LYS A 45 1.42 22.22 -6.55
CA LYS A 45 1.11 23.63 -6.85
C LYS A 45 0.29 23.77 -8.14
N ASN A 46 0.62 23.02 -9.17
CA ASN A 46 -0.14 23.03 -10.43
C ASN A 46 -1.58 22.54 -10.18
N GLU A 47 -1.73 21.43 -9.45
CA GLU A 47 -3.04 20.90 -9.10
C GLU A 47 -3.86 21.89 -8.25
N MET A 48 -3.21 22.57 -7.30
CA MET A 48 -3.83 23.61 -6.49
C MET A 48 -4.33 24.78 -7.34
N ASN A 49 -3.53 25.23 -8.32
CA ASN A 49 -3.90 26.30 -9.23
C ASN A 49 -5.05 25.91 -10.17
N GLU A 50 -5.08 24.66 -10.64
CA GLU A 50 -6.12 24.17 -11.57
C GLU A 50 -7.47 23.88 -10.88
N LYS A 51 -7.44 23.22 -9.71
CA LYS A 51 -8.66 22.71 -9.06
C LYS A 51 -9.16 23.62 -7.94
N GLY A 52 -8.28 24.46 -7.38
CA GLY A 52 -8.53 25.24 -6.18
C GLY A 52 -8.47 24.44 -4.88
N LEU A 53 -8.28 25.14 -3.76
CA LEU A 53 -8.02 24.57 -2.43
C LEU A 53 -9.13 23.63 -1.93
N VAL A 54 -10.40 23.94 -2.21
CA VAL A 54 -11.55 23.16 -1.71
C VAL A 54 -11.56 21.74 -2.30
N LYS A 55 -11.41 21.62 -3.63
CA LYS A 55 -11.36 20.31 -4.30
C LYS A 55 -10.09 19.53 -3.98
N LEU A 56 -8.98 20.24 -3.80
CA LEU A 56 -7.73 19.64 -3.38
C LEU A 56 -7.84 19.03 -1.99
N ARG A 57 -8.50 19.72 -1.05
CA ARG A 57 -8.79 19.20 0.28
C ARG A 57 -9.62 17.91 0.24
N GLU A 58 -10.71 17.89 -0.52
CA GLU A 58 -11.54 16.68 -0.66
C GLU A 58 -10.71 15.50 -1.20
N THR A 59 -9.85 15.75 -2.19
CA THR A 59 -8.95 14.74 -2.76
C THR A 59 -7.95 14.24 -1.71
N LEU A 60 -7.36 15.16 -0.92
CA LEU A 60 -6.40 14.81 0.13
C LEU A 60 -7.03 14.03 1.28
N GLU A 61 -8.30 14.28 1.62
CA GLU A 61 -9.03 13.50 2.62
C GLU A 61 -9.25 12.05 2.16
N GLU A 62 -9.48 11.82 0.87
CA GLU A 62 -9.56 10.48 0.29
C GLU A 62 -8.20 9.80 0.18
N GLU A 63 -7.16 10.53 -0.25
CA GLU A 63 -5.77 10.09 -0.25
C GLU A 63 -5.31 9.67 1.16
N TYR A 64 -5.74 10.39 2.21
CA TYR A 64 -5.42 10.05 3.59
C TYR A 64 -6.03 8.72 4.04
N LYS A 65 -7.27 8.42 3.64
CA LYS A 65 -7.90 7.10 3.91
C LYS A 65 -7.13 5.98 3.22
N ILE A 66 -6.70 6.20 1.98
CA ILE A 66 -5.88 5.25 1.23
C ILE A 66 -4.53 5.05 1.91
N LEU A 67 -3.89 6.14 2.37
CA LEU A 67 -2.62 6.09 3.09
C LEU A 67 -2.72 5.22 4.35
N GLN A 68 -3.80 5.36 5.13
CA GLN A 68 -4.03 4.53 6.33
C GLN A 68 -4.18 3.05 5.99
N ASP A 69 -4.93 2.71 4.94
CA ASP A 69 -5.09 1.33 4.48
C ASP A 69 -3.76 0.74 3.99
N LEU A 70 -2.98 1.50 3.21
CA LEU A 70 -1.66 1.07 2.74
C LEU A 70 -0.67 0.86 3.90
N GLN A 71 -0.67 1.74 4.90
CA GLN A 71 0.16 1.61 6.10
C GLN A 71 -0.22 0.39 6.93
N SER A 72 -1.52 0.12 7.08
CA SER A 72 -2.02 -1.08 7.76
C SER A 72 -1.57 -2.35 7.05
N LYS A 73 -1.72 -2.40 5.72
CA LYS A 73 -1.24 -3.53 4.91
C LYS A 73 0.28 -3.68 4.96
N GLN A 74 1.03 -2.59 4.99
CA GLN A 74 2.49 -2.64 5.11
C GLN A 74 2.92 -3.23 6.46
N THR A 75 2.30 -2.78 7.55
CA THR A 75 2.61 -3.32 8.89
C THR A 75 2.21 -4.79 9.00
N GLU A 76 1.08 -5.20 8.44
CA GLU A 76 0.68 -6.60 8.39
C GLU A 76 1.67 -7.46 7.60
N CYS A 77 2.13 -7.00 6.42
CA CYS A 77 3.14 -7.70 5.62
C CYS A 77 4.47 -7.82 6.38
N LEU A 78 4.94 -6.74 7.00
CA LEU A 78 6.18 -6.75 7.80
C LEU A 78 6.08 -7.70 8.99
N ASN A 79 4.94 -7.74 9.67
CA ASN A 79 4.69 -8.69 10.75
C ASN A 79 4.75 -10.13 10.24
N LYS A 80 4.08 -10.44 9.12
CA LYS A 80 4.15 -11.78 8.50
C LYS A 80 5.57 -12.17 8.11
N ILE A 81 6.35 -11.26 7.52
CA ILE A 81 7.75 -11.50 7.18
C ILE A 81 8.56 -11.78 8.45
N THR A 82 8.33 -11.00 9.50
CA THR A 82 9.03 -11.16 10.78
C THR A 82 8.74 -12.52 11.41
N GLU A 83 7.47 -12.90 11.52
CA GLU A 83 7.06 -14.17 12.12
C GLU A 83 7.48 -15.39 11.30
N LEU A 84 7.29 -15.35 9.98
CA LEU A 84 7.43 -16.54 9.12
C LEU A 84 8.85 -16.70 8.55
N CYS A 85 9.59 -15.60 8.40
CA CYS A 85 10.91 -15.61 7.78
C CYS A 85 12.01 -15.26 8.79
N VAL A 86 11.90 -14.15 9.52
CA VAL A 86 12.99 -13.63 10.37
C VAL A 86 13.15 -14.44 11.66
N LYS A 87 12.09 -14.60 12.46
CA LYS A 87 12.17 -15.33 13.75
C LYS A 87 12.66 -16.77 13.60
N PRO A 88 12.24 -17.55 12.60
CA PRO A 88 12.75 -18.91 12.41
C PRO A 88 14.25 -18.94 12.09
N VAL A 89 14.75 -17.98 11.32
CA VAL A 89 16.18 -17.83 11.03
C VAL A 89 16.94 -17.49 12.31
N GLN A 90 16.47 -16.49 13.06
CA GLN A 90 17.08 -16.10 14.34
C GLN A 90 17.15 -17.28 15.32
N LYS A 91 16.07 -18.06 15.43
CA LYS A 91 16.05 -19.26 16.28
C LYS A 91 17.11 -20.27 15.87
N GLN A 92 17.28 -20.56 14.58
CA GLN A 92 18.31 -21.50 14.12
C GLN A 92 19.73 -20.97 14.33
N ILE A 93 19.95 -19.66 14.16
CA ILE A 93 21.24 -19.02 14.46
C ILE A 93 21.58 -19.17 15.94
N ILE A 94 20.63 -18.90 16.85
CA ILE A 94 20.83 -19.04 18.29
C ILE A 94 21.10 -20.50 18.67
N GLU A 95 20.43 -21.45 18.02
CA GLU A 95 20.65 -22.89 18.21
C GLU A 95 21.95 -23.41 17.57
N GLY A 96 22.73 -22.56 16.90
CA GLY A 96 23.98 -22.94 16.23
C GLY A 96 23.79 -23.89 15.04
N LYS A 97 22.58 -23.97 14.49
CA LYS A 97 22.25 -24.89 13.39
C LYS A 97 22.71 -24.33 12.06
N ASN A 98 23.35 -25.18 11.27
CA ASN A 98 23.73 -24.82 9.92
C ASN A 98 22.50 -24.87 8.99
N MET A 99 22.29 -23.80 8.21
CA MET A 99 21.11 -23.65 7.35
C MET A 99 21.44 -24.06 5.90
N PRO A 100 20.89 -25.17 5.39
CA PRO A 100 21.16 -25.61 4.02
C PRO A 100 20.53 -24.67 3.00
N GLY A 101 21.01 -24.69 1.75
CA GLY A 101 20.44 -23.88 0.66
C GLY A 101 18.93 -24.09 0.44
N SER A 102 18.43 -25.30 0.67
CA SER A 102 16.99 -25.62 0.59
C SER A 102 16.14 -24.83 1.59
N PHE A 103 16.69 -24.52 2.77
CA PHE A 103 16.02 -23.69 3.77
C PHE A 103 15.84 -22.26 3.25
N TRP A 104 16.89 -21.66 2.69
CA TRP A 104 16.84 -20.31 2.12
C TRP A 104 15.87 -20.23 0.94
N ASN A 105 15.88 -21.22 0.04
CA ASN A 105 14.94 -21.30 -1.07
C ASN A 105 13.49 -21.36 -0.59
N ASN A 106 13.21 -22.10 0.49
CA ASN A 106 11.88 -22.15 1.07
C ASN A 106 11.48 -20.79 1.68
N LYS A 107 12.38 -20.13 2.41
CA LYS A 107 12.12 -18.80 2.98
C LYS A 107 11.86 -17.75 1.91
N GLN A 108 12.60 -17.77 0.81
CA GLN A 108 12.35 -16.87 -0.32
C GLN A 108 10.98 -17.10 -0.96
N LYS A 109 10.55 -18.37 -1.11
CA LYS A 109 9.18 -18.68 -1.59
C LYS A 109 8.11 -18.14 -0.66
N VAL A 110 8.27 -18.33 0.65
CA VAL A 110 7.33 -17.82 1.66
C VAL A 110 7.28 -16.28 1.62
N MET A 111 8.43 -15.62 1.50
CA MET A 111 8.48 -14.16 1.38
C MET A 111 7.73 -13.66 0.14
N ASN A 112 7.96 -14.30 -1.01
CA ASN A 112 7.26 -13.96 -2.26
C ASN A 112 5.74 -14.20 -2.19
N GLN A 113 5.28 -15.13 -1.34
CA GLN A 113 3.84 -15.34 -1.10
C GLN A 113 3.23 -14.24 -0.22
N ILE A 114 4.01 -13.64 0.68
CA ILE A 114 3.56 -12.51 1.51
C ILE A 114 3.45 -11.24 0.67
N GLY A 115 4.39 -11.04 -0.25
CA GLY A 115 4.36 -9.97 -1.24
C GLY A 115 5.57 -10.08 -2.16
N SER A 116 5.40 -9.78 -3.45
CA SER A 116 6.54 -9.68 -4.35
C SER A 116 7.38 -8.44 -3.98
N LYS A 117 8.67 -8.47 -4.33
CA LYS A 117 9.56 -7.33 -4.11
C LYS A 117 8.99 -6.05 -4.74
N ASP A 118 8.50 -6.16 -5.97
CA ASP A 118 7.98 -5.01 -6.73
C ASP A 118 6.68 -4.48 -6.11
N ASP A 119 5.81 -5.35 -5.58
CA ASP A 119 4.58 -4.91 -4.91
C ASP A 119 4.88 -4.19 -3.59
N LEU A 120 5.83 -4.68 -2.81
CA LEU A 120 6.25 -4.05 -1.56
C LEU A 120 6.91 -2.70 -1.83
N GLN A 121 7.82 -2.65 -2.80
CA GLN A 121 8.48 -1.42 -3.20
C GLN A 121 7.46 -0.40 -3.72
N SER A 122 6.58 -0.81 -4.65
CA SER A 122 5.54 0.08 -5.17
C SER A 122 4.64 0.62 -4.06
N ARG A 123 4.36 -0.18 -3.02
CA ARG A 123 3.56 0.27 -1.88
C ARG A 123 4.30 1.31 -1.06
N GLU A 124 5.58 1.11 -0.79
CA GLU A 124 6.42 2.09 -0.07
C GLU A 124 6.51 3.41 -0.83
N GLU A 125 6.80 3.37 -2.13
CA GLU A 125 6.86 4.55 -3.00
C GLU A 125 5.51 5.31 -3.03
N THR A 126 4.39 4.59 -3.02
CA THR A 126 3.05 5.19 -2.96
C THR A 126 2.80 5.84 -1.59
N ILE A 127 3.21 5.19 -0.50
CA ILE A 127 3.09 5.73 0.86
C ILE A 127 3.90 7.04 0.99
N ASP A 128 5.12 7.07 0.48
CA ASP A 128 6.00 8.24 0.57
C ASP A 128 5.47 9.40 -0.29
N TRP A 129 4.96 9.10 -1.49
CA TRP A 129 4.25 10.08 -2.31
C TRP A 129 3.10 10.75 -1.56
N LEU A 130 2.19 9.95 -0.99
CA LEU A 130 1.02 10.44 -0.28
C LEU A 130 1.40 11.22 0.99
N LYS A 131 2.39 10.75 1.75
CA LYS A 131 2.90 11.49 2.93
C LYS A 131 3.49 12.84 2.55
N THR A 132 4.25 12.91 1.46
CA THR A 132 4.86 14.15 0.99
C THR A 132 3.78 15.17 0.65
N ARG A 133 2.74 14.77 -0.09
CA ARG A 133 1.58 15.62 -0.40
C ARG A 133 0.84 16.12 0.85
N GLN A 134 0.60 15.25 1.83
CA GLN A 134 -0.01 15.66 3.10
C GLN A 134 0.86 16.67 3.88
N THR A 135 2.18 16.51 3.82
CA THR A 135 3.15 17.40 4.45
C THR A 135 3.14 18.77 3.78
N LEU A 136 3.13 18.81 2.43
CA LEU A 136 3.02 20.05 1.65
C LEU A 136 1.71 20.79 1.95
N TYR A 137 0.58 20.08 2.00
CA TYR A 137 -0.70 20.68 2.35
C TYR A 137 -0.71 21.26 3.78
N SER A 138 -0.14 20.52 4.73
CA SER A 138 0.01 20.97 6.12
C SER A 138 0.92 22.20 6.24
N ALA A 139 1.94 22.31 5.39
CA ALA A 139 2.79 23.50 5.33
C ALA A 139 2.01 24.72 4.83
N ILE A 140 1.21 24.56 3.77
CA ILE A 140 0.38 25.66 3.23
C ILE A 140 -0.64 26.15 4.26
N GLN A 141 -1.30 25.24 4.99
CA GLN A 141 -2.23 25.63 6.05
C GLN A 141 -1.58 26.42 7.20
N LYS A 142 -0.28 26.24 7.44
CA LYS A 142 0.45 27.02 8.45
C LYS A 142 0.81 28.43 7.97
N TYR A 143 0.98 28.61 6.66
CA TYR A 143 1.39 29.89 6.06
C TYR A 143 0.20 30.75 5.61
N ASP A 144 -0.97 30.15 5.36
CA ASP A 144 -2.21 30.88 5.10
C ASP A 144 -3.19 30.70 6.28
N PRO A 145 -3.05 31.49 7.38
CA PRO A 145 -4.02 31.50 8.45
C PRO A 145 -5.25 32.31 7.99
N SER A 146 -5.91 31.90 6.90
CA SER A 146 -7.17 32.53 6.53
C SER A 146 -8.19 32.26 7.64
N PRO A 147 -8.70 33.31 8.33
CA PRO A 147 -9.40 33.19 9.59
C PRO A 147 -10.88 32.91 9.35
N HIS A 148 -11.24 31.77 8.78
CA HIS A 148 -12.64 31.37 8.71
C HIS A 148 -12.81 29.92 9.12
N MET A 149 -12.67 29.68 10.43
CA MET A 149 -13.83 29.34 11.27
C MET A 149 -13.39 29.18 12.73
N LYS A 150 -13.85 30.09 13.58
CA LYS A 150 -14.22 29.86 14.99
C LYS A 150 -15.61 30.44 15.18
N PRO A 151 -16.41 29.98 16.15
CA PRO A 151 -16.42 28.69 16.85
C PRO A 151 -17.53 27.75 16.36
#